data_AF-A0A060NKC0-F1
#
_entry.id   AF-A0A060NKC0-F1
#
_cell.length_a   1.000
_cell.length_b   1.000
_cell.length_c   1.000
_cell.angle_alpha   90.00
_cell.angle_beta   90.00
_cell.angle_gamma   90.00
#
_symmetry.space_group_name_H-M   'P 1'
#
loop_
_entity.id
_entity.type
_entity.pdbx_description
1 polymer ?
#
loop_
_entity_poly.entity_id
_entity_poly.type
_entity_poly.pdbx_seq_one_letter_code
_entity_poly.pdbx_strand_id
1 'polypeptide(L)'
;MILEADFASFLQDIRPTKAMRDDLKTGHQTLRDRLNADEGLKKCLVSDFLQGSYKRSTAIRPKGDRRSDVDIIVVTKLSEQEYTPAKAMDIFTPFLDKHYKGKWRQQGRSFGIELSYVELDLVLTSAPSEAEMGILRSEALSADDSLEDDPEWRLHRSWLGLSSRYRSDARTLIAEAKNEPEWKSQPLRIPDRDANKWESTHPLAQITWTRDKNNRTGKHFVNVVKAIKWWRVEKHEEPKHPKGFPLERLIGECCPDDIESVAEGVVKTLEKIVSEYKLTVLVGGKPTLPDYGVPTHDVFKRIAVDDFKKFYDQVKDGAALARRAYDSQDRTESGNLWRELFGSKFPKPPENGGGSSGSGRGYTPPTGPATPGSGRFA
;
A
#
# COMPACT_ATOMS: atom_id res chain seq x y z
N MET A 1 9.32 11.52 19.66
CA MET A 1 8.91 12.67 18.81
C MET A 1 7.73 13.38 19.47
N ILE A 2 7.66 14.72 19.46
CA ILE A 2 6.66 15.51 20.23
C ILE A 2 5.20 15.22 19.83
N LEU A 3 4.96 14.71 18.62
CA LEU A 3 3.63 14.47 18.03
C LEU A 3 3.35 13.00 17.68
N GLU A 4 3.98 12.07 18.40
CA GLU A 4 3.84 10.63 18.10
C GLU A 4 2.38 10.15 18.11
N ALA A 5 1.59 10.59 19.10
CA ALA A 5 0.17 10.28 19.20
C ALA A 5 -0.65 10.91 18.05
N ASP A 6 -0.33 12.15 17.65
CA ASP A 6 -1.02 12.85 16.57
C ASP A 6 -0.78 12.16 15.23
N PHE A 7 0.46 11.69 14.98
CA PHE A 7 0.78 10.88 13.80
C PHE A 7 0.07 9.53 13.82
N ALA A 8 -0.05 8.87 14.98
CA ALA A 8 -0.81 7.62 15.09
C ALA A 8 -2.29 7.82 14.74
N SER A 9 -2.91 8.88 15.27
CA SER A 9 -4.30 9.26 14.95
C SER A 9 -4.48 9.62 13.48
N PHE A 10 -3.57 10.43 12.92
CA PHE A 10 -3.55 10.76 11.50
C PHE A 10 -3.48 9.51 10.62
N LEU A 11 -2.56 8.59 10.92
CA LEU A 11 -2.38 7.34 10.18
C LEU A 11 -3.64 6.47 10.23
N GLN A 12 -4.30 6.37 11.38
CA GLN A 12 -5.58 5.68 11.51
C GLN A 12 -6.64 6.29 10.59
N ASP A 13 -6.71 7.62 10.51
CA ASP A 13 -7.75 8.33 9.78
C ASP A 13 -7.58 8.29 8.26
N ILE A 14 -6.34 8.20 7.78
CA ILE A 14 -6.01 8.09 6.34
C ILE A 14 -5.98 6.64 5.84
N ARG A 15 -6.19 5.66 6.71
CA ARG A 15 -6.29 4.24 6.34
C ARG A 15 -7.74 3.90 5.97
N PRO A 16 -7.95 2.90 5.09
CA PRO A 16 -9.28 2.31 4.93
C PRO A 16 -9.80 1.86 6.31
N THR A 17 -11.05 2.20 6.61
CA THR A 17 -11.69 1.81 7.88
C THR A 17 -11.85 0.30 7.95
N LYS A 18 -12.19 -0.26 9.13
CA LYS A 18 -12.46 -1.70 9.25
C LYS A 18 -13.53 -2.16 8.24
N ALA A 19 -14.64 -1.45 8.15
CA ALA A 19 -15.71 -1.76 7.19
C ALA A 19 -15.21 -1.74 5.74
N MET A 20 -14.42 -0.73 5.35
CA MET A 20 -13.81 -0.69 4.00
C MET A 20 -12.87 -1.87 3.76
N ARG A 21 -12.09 -2.30 4.76
CA ARG A 21 -11.22 -3.48 4.64
C ARG A 21 -12.03 -4.77 4.54
N ASP A 22 -13.13 -4.90 5.30
CA ASP A 22 -14.03 -6.04 5.22
C ASP A 22 -14.71 -6.12 3.84
N ASP A 23 -15.08 -4.98 3.25
CA ASP A 23 -15.62 -4.86 1.89
C ASP A 23 -14.59 -5.30 0.83
N LEU A 24 -13.34 -4.81 0.94
CA LEU A 24 -12.24 -5.21 0.06
C LEU A 24 -11.99 -6.71 0.15
N LYS A 25 -11.96 -7.25 1.37
CA LYS A 25 -11.77 -8.67 1.65
C LYS A 25 -12.88 -9.52 1.02
N THR A 26 -14.14 -9.15 1.28
CA THR A 26 -15.31 -9.79 0.69
C THR A 26 -15.25 -9.78 -0.83
N GLY A 27 -14.86 -8.65 -1.42
CA GLY A 27 -14.71 -8.47 -2.86
C GLY A 27 -13.74 -9.44 -3.49
N HIS A 28 -12.49 -9.45 -3.01
CA HIS A 28 -11.47 -10.31 -3.59
C HIS A 28 -11.73 -11.80 -3.30
N GLN A 29 -12.18 -12.16 -2.09
CA GLN A 29 -12.51 -13.56 -1.77
C GLN A 29 -13.62 -14.09 -2.68
N THR A 30 -14.68 -13.31 -2.88
CA THR A 30 -15.77 -13.70 -3.79
C THR A 30 -15.29 -13.93 -5.22
N LEU A 31 -14.41 -13.06 -5.74
CA LEU A 31 -13.85 -13.22 -7.08
C LEU A 31 -12.95 -14.47 -7.17
N ARG A 32 -12.06 -14.65 -6.20
CA ARG A 32 -11.14 -15.81 -6.12
C ARG A 32 -11.91 -17.12 -5.99
N ASP A 33 -12.95 -17.18 -5.16
CA ASP A 33 -13.80 -18.36 -4.99
C ASP A 33 -14.53 -18.69 -6.30
N ARG A 34 -15.09 -17.69 -6.98
CA ARG A 34 -15.76 -17.88 -8.28
C ARG A 34 -14.80 -18.36 -9.36
N LEU A 35 -13.59 -17.79 -9.45
CA LEU A 35 -12.55 -18.23 -10.38
C LEU A 35 -12.19 -19.70 -10.13
N ASN A 36 -11.96 -20.06 -8.87
CA ASN A 36 -11.62 -21.41 -8.46
C ASN A 36 -12.79 -22.40 -8.57
N ALA A 37 -14.04 -21.93 -8.67
CA ALA A 37 -15.23 -22.75 -8.85
C ALA A 37 -15.65 -22.90 -10.34
N ASP A 38 -15.16 -22.06 -11.24
CA ASP A 38 -15.59 -22.06 -12.65
C ASP A 38 -14.99 -23.22 -13.46
N GLU A 39 -15.83 -24.12 -13.96
CA GLU A 39 -15.43 -25.32 -14.71
C GLU A 39 -14.72 -25.03 -16.04
N GLY A 40 -14.95 -23.85 -16.63
CA GLY A 40 -14.24 -23.42 -17.84
C GLY A 40 -12.81 -23.02 -17.51
N LEU A 41 -12.66 -22.13 -16.52
CA LEU A 41 -11.36 -21.57 -16.14
C LEU A 41 -10.48 -22.54 -15.35
N LYS A 42 -11.04 -23.44 -14.53
CA LYS A 42 -10.28 -24.47 -13.78
C LYS A 42 -9.32 -25.28 -14.65
N LYS A 43 -9.63 -25.45 -15.93
CA LYS A 43 -8.79 -26.19 -16.89
C LYS A 43 -7.45 -25.49 -17.14
N CYS A 44 -7.46 -24.17 -17.19
CA CYS A 44 -6.26 -23.36 -17.43
C CYS A 44 -5.73 -22.66 -16.17
N LEU A 45 -6.49 -22.56 -15.08
CA LEU A 45 -6.06 -21.89 -13.85
C LEU A 45 -5.09 -22.78 -13.05
N VAL A 46 -4.02 -22.16 -12.54
CA VAL A 46 -3.01 -22.79 -11.68
C VAL A 46 -3.23 -22.39 -10.24
N SER A 47 -3.32 -21.09 -10.02
CA SER A 47 -3.50 -20.43 -8.72
C SER A 47 -3.83 -18.96 -8.95
N ASP A 48 -4.01 -18.23 -7.86
CA ASP A 48 -4.21 -16.80 -7.86
C ASP A 48 -3.66 -16.19 -6.56
N PHE A 49 -3.32 -14.90 -6.59
CA PHE A 49 -2.81 -14.19 -5.43
C PHE A 49 -3.05 -12.68 -5.52
N LEU A 50 -3.05 -12.04 -4.35
CA LEU A 50 -3.25 -10.60 -4.22
C LEU A 50 -1.97 -9.82 -4.56
N GLN A 51 -2.13 -8.68 -5.21
CA GLN A 51 -1.07 -7.72 -5.51
C GLN A 51 -1.53 -6.30 -5.12
N GLY A 52 -0.98 -5.30 -5.78
CA GLY A 52 -1.40 -3.92 -5.63
C GLY A 52 -0.98 -3.26 -4.33
N SER A 53 -1.53 -2.06 -4.15
CA SER A 53 -1.39 -1.31 -2.92
C SER A 53 -2.10 -1.97 -1.74
N TYR A 54 -3.07 -2.85 -2.00
CA TYR A 54 -3.72 -3.69 -0.99
C TYR A 54 -2.74 -4.69 -0.37
N LYS A 55 -2.13 -5.59 -1.15
CA LYS A 55 -1.19 -6.61 -0.62
C LYS A 55 0.05 -5.98 0.02
N ARG A 56 0.57 -4.89 -0.57
CA ARG A 56 1.72 -4.15 -0.03
C ARG A 56 1.36 -3.23 1.13
N SER A 57 0.09 -3.18 1.49
CA SER A 57 -0.48 -2.35 2.56
C SER A 57 -0.22 -0.87 2.40
N THR A 58 -0.03 -0.35 1.19
CA THR A 58 0.15 1.09 0.89
C THR A 58 -1.12 1.78 0.41
N ALA A 59 -2.26 1.07 0.38
CA ALA A 59 -3.58 1.64 0.11
C ALA A 59 -3.93 2.73 1.15
N ILE A 60 -4.48 3.85 0.68
CA ILE A 60 -5.00 4.92 1.54
C ILE A 60 -6.53 4.92 1.50
N ARG A 61 -7.15 5.61 2.44
CA ARG A 61 -8.60 5.84 2.46
C ARG A 61 -9.01 6.57 1.17
N PRO A 62 -10.02 6.08 0.44
CA PRO A 62 -10.53 6.80 -0.72
C PRO A 62 -11.19 8.13 -0.32
N LYS A 63 -11.18 9.10 -1.24
CA LYS A 63 -11.91 10.38 -1.12
C LYS A 63 -13.10 10.40 -2.09
N GLY A 64 -14.21 11.00 -1.66
CA GLY A 64 -15.45 11.06 -2.43
C GLY A 64 -16.01 9.68 -2.74
N ASP A 65 -16.52 9.49 -3.95
CA ASP A 65 -17.15 8.24 -4.40
C ASP A 65 -16.14 7.18 -4.91
N ARG A 66 -14.84 7.47 -4.82
CA ARG A 66 -13.78 6.54 -5.22
C ARG A 66 -13.77 5.31 -4.31
N ARG A 67 -13.32 4.18 -4.84
CA ARG A 67 -13.06 2.97 -4.06
C ARG A 67 -11.57 2.66 -4.01
N SER A 68 -11.19 1.82 -3.06
CA SER A 68 -9.88 1.20 -3.08
C SER A 68 -9.86 0.08 -4.11
N ASP A 69 -8.73 -0.05 -4.78
CA ASP A 69 -8.41 -1.07 -5.77
C ASP A 69 -7.82 -2.32 -5.10
N VAL A 70 -8.25 -3.50 -5.53
CA VAL A 70 -7.58 -4.76 -5.21
C VAL A 70 -7.18 -5.46 -6.50
N ASP A 71 -5.88 -5.57 -6.71
CA ASP A 71 -5.29 -6.32 -7.82
C ASP A 71 -5.20 -7.81 -7.47
N ILE A 72 -5.69 -8.67 -8.36
CA ILE A 72 -5.64 -10.12 -8.24
C ILE A 72 -4.93 -10.66 -9.48
N ILE A 73 -3.77 -11.30 -9.26
CA ILE A 73 -3.06 -12.03 -10.29
C ILE A 73 -3.64 -13.43 -10.39
N VAL A 74 -3.96 -13.88 -11.61
CA VAL A 74 -4.33 -15.27 -11.90
C VAL A 74 -3.22 -15.92 -12.71
N VAL A 75 -2.64 -16.96 -12.15
CA VAL A 75 -1.62 -17.77 -12.82
C VAL A 75 -2.34 -18.80 -13.68
N THR A 76 -2.00 -18.84 -14.97
CA THR A 76 -2.64 -19.76 -15.92
C THR A 76 -1.65 -20.79 -16.48
N LYS A 77 -2.15 -21.67 -17.34
CA LYS A 77 -1.38 -22.59 -18.20
C LYS A 77 -1.36 -22.15 -19.66
N LEU A 78 -1.73 -20.90 -19.96
CA LEU A 78 -1.84 -20.40 -21.33
C LEU A 78 -0.45 -20.14 -21.91
N SER A 79 -0.08 -20.87 -22.97
CA SER A 79 1.21 -20.70 -23.66
C SER A 79 1.24 -19.39 -24.48
N GLU A 80 2.35 -18.65 -24.40
CA GLU A 80 2.58 -17.46 -25.24
C GLU A 80 2.73 -17.80 -26.73
N GLN A 81 3.06 -19.05 -27.07
CA GLN A 81 3.16 -19.53 -28.45
C GLN A 81 1.79 -19.83 -29.06
N GLU A 82 0.84 -20.25 -28.23
CA GLU A 82 -0.52 -20.64 -28.67
C GLU A 82 -1.51 -19.47 -28.59
N TYR A 83 -1.34 -18.58 -27.61
CA TYR A 83 -2.28 -17.50 -27.32
C TYR A 83 -1.63 -16.13 -27.52
N THR A 84 -2.21 -15.36 -28.44
CA THR A 84 -2.04 -13.90 -28.46
C THR A 84 -2.64 -13.30 -27.19
N PRO A 85 -2.17 -12.12 -26.71
CA PRO A 85 -2.74 -11.43 -25.56
C PRO A 85 -4.27 -11.29 -25.58
N ALA A 86 -4.85 -10.89 -26.71
CA ALA A 86 -6.31 -10.77 -26.87
C ALA A 86 -7.02 -12.12 -26.68
N LYS A 87 -6.60 -13.16 -27.42
CA LYS A 87 -7.16 -14.52 -27.28
C LYS A 87 -7.05 -15.07 -25.85
N ALA A 88 -5.94 -14.83 -25.15
CA ALA A 88 -5.78 -15.26 -23.76
C ALA A 88 -6.78 -14.55 -22.84
N MET A 89 -6.97 -13.24 -23.02
CA MET A 89 -7.96 -12.46 -22.30
C MET A 89 -9.38 -12.95 -22.58
N ASP A 90 -9.74 -13.21 -23.83
CA ASP A 90 -11.10 -13.60 -24.23
C ASP A 90 -11.61 -14.88 -23.56
N ILE A 91 -10.71 -15.75 -23.09
CA ILE A 91 -11.04 -16.95 -22.30
C ILE A 91 -11.78 -16.59 -20.99
N PHE A 92 -11.49 -15.42 -20.41
CA PHE A 92 -12.11 -14.97 -19.17
C PHE A 92 -13.44 -14.25 -19.39
N THR A 93 -13.77 -13.85 -20.62
CA THR A 93 -14.99 -13.09 -20.95
C THR A 93 -16.28 -13.83 -20.53
N PRO A 94 -16.47 -15.14 -20.82
CA PRO A 94 -17.68 -15.85 -20.39
C PRO A 94 -17.86 -15.88 -18.86
N PHE A 95 -16.76 -16.01 -18.11
CA PHE A 95 -16.79 -15.95 -16.64
C PHE A 95 -17.20 -14.56 -16.15
N LEU A 96 -16.62 -13.52 -16.74
CA LEU A 96 -16.92 -12.13 -16.40
C LEU A 96 -18.38 -11.77 -16.74
N ASP A 97 -18.88 -12.20 -17.89
CA ASP A 97 -20.28 -11.99 -18.28
C ASP A 97 -21.26 -12.76 -17.40
N LYS A 98 -20.88 -13.95 -16.93
CA LYS A 98 -21.71 -14.75 -16.02
C LYS A 98 -21.84 -14.12 -14.63
N HIS A 99 -20.74 -13.60 -14.08
CA HIS A 99 -20.69 -13.17 -12.66
C HIS A 99 -20.72 -11.66 -12.45
N TYR A 100 -20.35 -10.88 -13.47
CA TYR A 100 -20.12 -9.43 -13.37
C TYR A 100 -20.72 -8.66 -14.56
N LYS A 101 -21.74 -9.20 -15.24
CA LYS A 101 -22.40 -8.53 -16.38
C LYS A 101 -22.71 -7.06 -16.09
N GLY A 102 -22.27 -6.18 -16.97
CA GLY A 102 -22.48 -4.72 -16.84
C GLY A 102 -21.66 -4.05 -15.73
N LYS A 103 -20.79 -4.80 -15.04
CA LYS A 103 -19.91 -4.32 -13.96
C LYS A 103 -18.44 -4.51 -14.29
N TRP A 104 -18.08 -5.03 -15.45
CA TRP A 104 -16.69 -5.24 -15.85
C TRP A 104 -16.37 -4.51 -17.14
N ARG A 105 -15.11 -4.13 -17.30
CA ARG A 105 -14.54 -3.55 -18.53
C ARG A 105 -13.18 -4.16 -18.81
N GLN A 106 -12.89 -4.42 -20.08
CA GLN A 106 -11.56 -4.85 -20.51
C GLN A 106 -10.60 -3.65 -20.53
N GLN A 107 -9.45 -3.80 -19.89
CA GLN A 107 -8.33 -2.86 -19.97
C GLN A 107 -7.22 -3.44 -20.84
N GLY A 108 -6.14 -2.68 -21.07
CA GLY A 108 -5.03 -3.17 -21.89
C GLY A 108 -4.32 -4.40 -21.29
N ARG A 109 -4.30 -4.54 -19.95
CA ARG A 109 -3.54 -5.59 -19.24
C ARG A 109 -4.31 -6.33 -18.15
N SER A 110 -5.58 -5.99 -17.97
CA SER A 110 -6.42 -6.49 -16.88
C SER A 110 -7.90 -6.42 -17.26
N PHE A 111 -8.74 -6.96 -16.41
CA PHE A 111 -10.17 -6.67 -16.40
C PHE A 111 -10.50 -5.88 -15.14
N GLY A 112 -11.03 -4.66 -15.32
CA GLY A 112 -11.55 -3.88 -14.21
C GLY A 112 -12.97 -4.31 -13.89
N ILE A 113 -13.26 -4.63 -12.63
CA ILE A 113 -14.59 -4.97 -12.12
C ILE A 113 -14.99 -3.92 -11.08
N GLU A 114 -16.08 -3.23 -11.34
CA GLU A 114 -16.61 -2.14 -10.53
C GLU A 114 -17.87 -2.62 -9.81
N LEU A 115 -17.73 -2.96 -8.53
CA LEU A 115 -18.87 -3.29 -7.66
C LEU A 115 -19.33 -2.03 -6.94
N SER A 116 -20.32 -2.08 -6.04
CA SER A 116 -20.77 -0.89 -5.28
C SER A 116 -19.92 -0.57 -4.06
N TYR A 117 -19.02 -1.48 -3.66
CA TYR A 117 -18.19 -1.38 -2.45
C TYR A 117 -16.69 -1.56 -2.71
N VAL A 118 -16.28 -1.99 -3.91
CA VAL A 118 -14.88 -2.29 -4.26
C VAL A 118 -14.65 -2.16 -5.77
N GLU A 119 -13.43 -1.80 -6.15
CA GLU A 119 -12.89 -1.95 -7.51
C GLU A 119 -11.86 -3.09 -7.49
N LEU A 120 -11.99 -4.05 -8.42
CA LEU A 120 -11.07 -5.17 -8.55
C LEU A 120 -10.40 -5.12 -9.91
N ASP A 121 -9.11 -5.41 -9.96
CA ASP A 121 -8.36 -5.60 -11.20
C ASP A 121 -7.92 -7.06 -11.31
N LEU A 122 -8.47 -7.76 -12.31
CA LEU A 122 -8.13 -9.15 -12.59
C LEU A 122 -7.04 -9.21 -13.67
N VAL A 123 -5.86 -9.70 -13.31
CA VAL A 123 -4.68 -9.75 -14.17
C VAL A 123 -4.26 -11.20 -14.38
N LEU A 124 -4.53 -11.75 -15.56
CA LEU A 124 -4.03 -13.09 -15.92
C LEU A 124 -2.55 -13.05 -16.34
N THR A 125 -1.84 -14.15 -16.11
CA THR A 125 -0.50 -14.39 -16.65
C THR A 125 -0.49 -15.51 -17.67
N SER A 126 0.56 -15.61 -18.48
CA SER A 126 0.86 -16.83 -19.25
C SER A 126 1.31 -17.97 -18.31
N ALA A 127 1.53 -19.15 -18.89
CA ALA A 127 2.11 -20.28 -18.21
C ALA A 127 3.48 -19.92 -17.60
N PRO A 128 3.66 -20.04 -16.27
CA PRO A 128 4.97 -19.88 -15.67
C PRO A 128 5.86 -21.09 -16.03
N SER A 129 7.15 -21.01 -15.71
CA SER A 129 8.03 -22.19 -15.81
C SER A 129 7.60 -23.27 -14.82
N GLU A 130 7.88 -24.54 -15.13
CA GLU A 130 7.52 -25.67 -14.26
C GLU A 130 8.14 -25.55 -12.85
N ALA A 131 9.33 -24.96 -12.76
CA ALA A 131 10.02 -24.73 -11.48
C ALA A 131 9.25 -23.79 -10.53
N GLU A 132 8.52 -22.81 -11.07
CA GLU A 132 7.76 -21.83 -10.28
C GLU A 132 6.41 -22.37 -9.81
N MET A 133 5.89 -23.44 -10.42
CA MET A 133 4.55 -23.97 -10.15
C MET A 133 4.32 -24.31 -8.67
N GLY A 134 5.34 -24.84 -8.00
CA GLY A 134 5.25 -25.20 -6.58
C GLY A 134 5.10 -23.98 -5.67
N ILE A 135 5.90 -22.93 -5.89
CA ILE A 135 5.80 -21.70 -5.07
C ILE A 135 4.54 -20.91 -5.41
N LEU A 136 4.11 -20.91 -6.68
CA LEU A 136 2.91 -20.17 -7.11
C LEU A 136 1.62 -20.74 -6.52
N ARG A 137 1.64 -21.98 -6.04
CA ARG A 137 0.52 -22.64 -5.35
C ARG A 137 0.62 -22.57 -3.82
N SER A 138 1.72 -22.07 -3.26
CA SER A 138 1.92 -22.09 -1.81
C SER A 138 1.04 -21.06 -1.10
N GLU A 139 0.82 -21.29 0.20
CA GLU A 139 0.08 -20.35 1.05
C GLU A 139 0.81 -19.01 1.23
N ALA A 140 2.11 -18.91 0.89
CA ALA A 140 2.79 -17.61 0.79
C ALA A 140 2.05 -16.66 -0.16
N LEU A 141 1.45 -17.19 -1.23
CA LEU A 141 0.77 -16.38 -2.23
C LEU A 141 -0.74 -16.47 -2.11
N SER A 142 -1.28 -17.66 -1.88
CA SER A 142 -2.74 -17.85 -1.86
C SER A 142 -3.40 -17.25 -0.62
N ALA A 143 -2.66 -17.02 0.48
CA ALA A 143 -3.21 -16.38 1.68
C ALA A 143 -3.64 -14.92 1.45
N ASP A 144 -4.71 -14.53 2.13
CA ASP A 144 -5.32 -13.20 2.03
C ASP A 144 -4.55 -12.09 2.77
N ASP A 145 -3.57 -12.46 3.61
CA ASP A 145 -2.88 -11.55 4.52
C ASP A 145 -2.05 -10.49 3.77
N SER A 146 -2.20 -9.22 4.11
CA SER A 146 -1.35 -8.14 3.60
C SER A 146 -0.05 -8.02 4.41
N LEU A 147 0.90 -7.18 3.98
CA LEU A 147 2.11 -6.89 4.75
C LEU A 147 1.85 -6.20 6.11
N GLU A 148 0.67 -5.63 6.30
CA GLU A 148 0.23 -5.07 7.58
C GLU A 148 -0.32 -6.16 8.51
N ASP A 149 -0.99 -7.17 7.94
CA ASP A 149 -1.49 -8.31 8.71
C ASP A 149 -0.33 -9.24 9.12
N ASP A 150 0.60 -9.49 8.19
CA ASP A 150 1.76 -10.34 8.41
C ASP A 150 3.08 -9.66 7.97
N PRO A 151 3.64 -8.77 8.82
CA PRO A 151 4.85 -8.01 8.50
C PRO A 151 6.11 -8.87 8.31
N GLU A 152 6.05 -10.15 8.71
CA GLU A 152 7.15 -11.10 8.58
C GLU A 152 7.00 -11.99 7.35
N TRP A 153 5.98 -11.76 6.50
CA TRP A 153 5.78 -12.50 5.25
C TRP A 153 7.07 -12.77 4.46
N ARG A 154 7.31 -14.03 4.11
CA ARG A 154 8.40 -14.45 3.21
C ARG A 154 7.87 -15.38 2.12
N LEU A 155 8.49 -15.33 0.94
CA LEU A 155 8.13 -16.20 -0.18
C LEU A 155 8.73 -17.60 0.00
N HIS A 156 8.20 -18.37 0.94
CA HIS A 156 8.64 -19.73 1.28
C HIS A 156 7.57 -20.74 0.86
N ARG A 157 7.96 -21.96 0.45
CA ARG A 157 6.97 -22.99 0.13
C ARG A 157 6.23 -23.45 1.38
N SER A 158 6.93 -23.48 2.52
CA SER A 158 6.40 -23.86 3.83
C SER A 158 5.68 -22.72 4.57
N TRP A 159 5.57 -21.52 3.96
CA TRP A 159 4.86 -20.41 4.58
C TRP A 159 3.41 -20.76 4.86
N LEU A 160 2.90 -20.36 6.02
CA LEU A 160 1.49 -20.48 6.38
C LEU A 160 0.86 -19.11 6.60
N GLY A 161 -0.26 -18.89 5.91
CA GLY A 161 -1.12 -17.73 6.16
C GLY A 161 -1.68 -17.74 7.57
N LEU A 162 -2.07 -16.58 8.11
CA LEU A 162 -2.45 -16.43 9.51
C LEU A 162 -3.60 -17.37 9.92
N SER A 163 -4.59 -17.55 9.04
CA SER A 163 -5.72 -18.46 9.27
C SER A 163 -5.31 -19.92 9.39
N SER A 164 -4.20 -20.33 8.75
CA SER A 164 -3.70 -21.70 8.75
C SER A 164 -2.75 -21.99 9.91
N ARG A 165 -2.35 -20.98 10.71
CA ARG A 165 -1.41 -21.17 11.83
C ARG A 165 -2.00 -21.89 13.03
N TYR A 166 -3.33 -22.10 13.04
CA TYR A 166 -4.02 -22.88 14.07
C TYR A 166 -4.03 -24.39 13.78
N ARG A 167 -3.52 -24.83 12.61
CA ARG A 167 -3.42 -26.27 12.30
C ARG A 167 -2.45 -26.97 13.24
N SER A 168 -2.68 -28.26 13.46
CA SER A 168 -1.84 -29.09 14.34
C SER A 168 -0.38 -29.22 13.86
N ASP A 169 -0.15 -29.14 12.55
CA ASP A 169 1.16 -29.21 11.90
C ASP A 169 1.86 -27.84 11.77
N ALA A 170 1.18 -26.73 12.11
CA ALA A 170 1.66 -25.39 11.84
C ALA A 170 2.99 -25.08 12.54
N ARG A 171 3.20 -25.59 13.76
CA ARG A 171 4.45 -25.39 14.51
C ARG A 171 5.66 -25.94 13.76
N THR A 172 5.52 -27.10 13.13
CA THR A 172 6.59 -27.75 12.36
C THR A 172 6.88 -26.95 11.10
N LEU A 173 5.84 -26.61 10.32
CA LEU A 173 5.99 -25.85 9.07
C LEU A 173 6.56 -24.44 9.30
N ILE A 174 6.17 -23.76 10.38
CA ILE A 174 6.76 -22.47 10.76
C ILE A 174 8.24 -22.62 11.12
N ALA A 175 8.64 -23.73 11.78
CA ALA A 175 10.03 -23.99 12.10
C ALA A 175 10.86 -24.31 10.85
N GLU A 176 10.30 -25.05 9.89
CA GLU A 176 10.91 -25.30 8.58
C GLU A 176 11.08 -24.00 7.79
N ALA A 177 10.03 -23.18 7.72
CA ALA A 177 10.04 -21.89 7.02
C ALA A 177 11.14 -20.97 7.53
N LYS A 178 11.49 -20.99 8.82
CA LYS A 178 12.58 -20.16 9.37
C LYS A 178 13.96 -20.51 8.81
N ASN A 179 14.16 -21.76 8.39
CA ASN A 179 15.45 -22.26 7.88
C ASN A 179 15.45 -22.41 6.35
N GLU A 180 14.30 -22.25 5.69
CA GLU A 180 14.18 -22.28 4.23
C GLU A 180 14.78 -20.99 3.62
N PRO A 181 15.66 -21.09 2.61
CA PRO A 181 16.09 -19.91 1.87
C PRO A 181 14.90 -19.32 1.12
N GLU A 182 14.75 -17.99 1.17
CA GLU A 182 13.63 -17.34 0.48
C GLU A 182 13.67 -17.59 -1.03
N TRP A 183 12.52 -17.99 -1.59
CA TRP A 183 12.41 -18.31 -3.00
C TRP A 183 12.66 -17.07 -3.85
N LYS A 184 13.55 -17.19 -4.84
CA LYS A 184 13.84 -16.14 -5.81
C LYS A 184 12.91 -16.31 -7.02
N SER A 185 11.76 -15.68 -6.96
CA SER A 185 10.77 -15.74 -8.04
C SER A 185 11.27 -15.05 -9.30
N GLN A 186 10.81 -15.56 -10.44
CA GLN A 186 11.05 -14.97 -11.75
C GLN A 186 9.94 -14.00 -12.15
N PRO A 187 10.20 -13.03 -13.04
CA PRO A 187 9.14 -12.23 -13.63
C PRO A 187 8.06 -13.12 -14.27
N LEU A 188 6.80 -12.79 -14.00
CA LEU A 188 5.65 -13.33 -14.70
C LEU A 188 5.42 -12.55 -15.99
N ARG A 189 4.53 -13.07 -16.82
CA ARG A 189 4.26 -12.55 -18.16
C ARG A 189 2.76 -12.24 -18.26
N ILE A 190 2.40 -10.99 -18.48
CA ILE A 190 1.02 -10.51 -18.56
C ILE A 190 0.68 -10.09 -19.99
N PRO A 191 -0.58 -10.24 -20.43
CA PRO A 191 -0.98 -9.77 -21.75
C PRO A 191 -1.01 -8.24 -21.77
N ASP A 192 -0.43 -7.64 -22.81
CA ASP A 192 -0.73 -6.27 -23.22
C ASP A 192 -1.46 -6.35 -24.55
N ARG A 193 -2.79 -6.24 -24.49
CA ARG A 193 -3.68 -6.30 -25.65
C ARG A 193 -3.40 -5.17 -26.62
N ASP A 194 -3.21 -3.96 -26.10
CA ASP A 194 -3.08 -2.76 -26.93
C ASP A 194 -1.74 -2.76 -27.67
N ALA A 195 -0.67 -3.26 -27.04
CA ALA A 195 0.63 -3.46 -27.67
C ALA A 195 0.77 -4.82 -28.39
N ASN A 196 -0.28 -5.66 -28.34
CA ASN A 196 -0.32 -7.03 -28.85
C ASN A 196 0.95 -7.85 -28.53
N LYS A 197 1.41 -7.79 -27.28
CA LYS A 197 2.55 -8.58 -26.80
C LYS A 197 2.37 -9.02 -25.36
N TRP A 198 3.10 -10.05 -24.98
CA TRP A 198 3.28 -10.42 -23.58
C TRP A 198 4.39 -9.55 -22.97
N GLU A 199 4.09 -8.89 -21.85
CA GLU A 199 5.03 -8.05 -21.12
C GLU A 199 5.45 -8.71 -19.80
N SER A 200 6.71 -8.51 -19.41
CA SER A 200 7.20 -8.97 -18.12
C SER A 200 6.67 -8.08 -16.99
N THR A 201 6.26 -8.71 -15.89
CA THR A 201 5.89 -8.05 -14.63
C THR A 201 6.48 -8.85 -13.48
N HIS A 202 6.81 -8.21 -12.36
CA HIS A 202 7.35 -8.91 -11.20
C HIS A 202 6.64 -8.51 -9.91
N PRO A 203 5.34 -8.89 -9.77
CA PRO A 203 4.52 -8.52 -8.62
C PRO A 203 5.13 -8.96 -7.28
N LEU A 204 5.79 -10.12 -7.27
CA LEU A 204 6.42 -10.67 -6.07
C LEU A 204 7.64 -9.85 -5.68
N ALA A 205 8.48 -9.42 -6.62
CA ALA A 205 9.59 -8.51 -6.34
C ALA A 205 9.12 -7.17 -5.75
N GLN A 206 7.98 -6.64 -6.21
CA GLN A 206 7.41 -5.41 -5.63
C GLN A 206 6.99 -5.61 -4.17
N ILE A 207 6.36 -6.75 -3.83
CA ILE A 207 5.95 -7.08 -2.47
C ILE A 207 7.18 -7.30 -1.57
N THR A 208 8.12 -8.15 -2.00
CA THR A 208 9.39 -8.43 -1.30
C THR A 208 10.17 -7.14 -1.04
N TRP A 209 10.35 -6.29 -2.06
CA TRP A 209 11.08 -5.03 -1.91
C TRP A 209 10.42 -4.11 -0.89
N THR A 210 9.08 -4.00 -0.93
CA THR A 210 8.34 -3.12 -0.01
C THR A 210 8.43 -3.61 1.42
N ARG A 211 8.31 -4.92 1.65
CA ARG A 211 8.54 -5.53 2.96
C ARG A 211 9.94 -5.23 3.47
N ASP A 212 10.95 -5.49 2.66
CA ASP A 212 12.35 -5.33 3.08
C ASP A 212 12.68 -3.86 3.36
N LYS A 213 12.17 -2.94 2.54
CA LYS A 213 12.29 -1.50 2.79
C LYS A 213 11.58 -1.11 4.09
N ASN A 214 10.40 -1.66 4.36
CA ASN A 214 9.70 -1.45 5.62
C ASN A 214 10.52 -1.96 6.81
N ASN A 215 11.17 -3.11 6.69
CA ASN A 215 12.05 -3.64 7.74
C ASN A 215 13.25 -2.73 8.01
N ARG A 216 13.92 -2.26 6.95
CA ARG A 216 15.07 -1.35 7.05
C ARG A 216 14.71 0.06 7.52
N THR A 217 13.43 0.36 7.73
CA THR A 217 12.96 1.70 8.17
C THR A 217 12.24 1.61 9.52
N GLY A 218 12.56 0.63 10.36
CA GLY A 218 11.87 0.47 11.65
C GLY A 218 10.36 0.21 11.51
N LYS A 219 9.93 -0.36 10.37
CA LYS A 219 8.54 -0.55 9.96
C LYS A 219 7.77 0.75 9.66
N HIS A 220 8.48 1.85 9.36
CA HIS A 220 7.85 3.14 9.04
C HIS A 220 7.59 3.38 7.55
N PHE A 221 8.29 2.72 6.62
CA PHE A 221 8.16 3.01 5.17
C PHE A 221 6.71 3.00 4.67
N VAL A 222 5.93 1.97 5.00
CA VAL A 222 4.53 1.87 4.55
C VAL A 222 3.69 3.04 5.06
N ASN A 223 3.96 3.52 6.28
CA ASN A 223 3.30 4.68 6.87
C ASN A 223 3.73 5.99 6.17
N VAL A 224 5.00 6.13 5.83
CA VAL A 224 5.52 7.27 5.05
C VAL A 224 4.85 7.33 3.67
N VAL A 225 4.75 6.19 2.98
CA VAL A 225 4.06 6.08 1.69
C VAL A 225 2.59 6.55 1.81
N LYS A 226 1.87 6.08 2.83
CA LYS A 226 0.47 6.50 3.05
C LYS A 226 0.36 7.98 3.34
N ALA A 227 1.22 8.53 4.19
CA ALA A 227 1.23 9.95 4.53
C ALA A 227 1.44 10.84 3.29
N ILE A 228 2.42 10.50 2.43
CA ILE A 228 2.71 11.26 1.20
C ILE A 228 1.61 11.06 0.14
N LYS A 229 1.09 9.84 -0.03
CA LYS A 229 -0.07 9.59 -0.91
C LYS A 229 -1.29 10.38 -0.46
N TRP A 230 -1.54 10.44 0.85
CA TRP A 230 -2.63 11.22 1.43
C TRP A 230 -2.42 12.71 1.21
N TRP A 231 -1.25 13.26 1.56
CA TRP A 231 -0.89 14.67 1.31
C TRP A 231 -1.23 15.07 -0.11
N ARG A 232 -0.79 14.27 -1.09
CA ARG A 232 -1.05 14.55 -2.50
C ARG A 232 -2.54 14.58 -2.80
N VAL A 233 -3.29 13.55 -2.40
CA VAL A 233 -4.74 13.45 -2.66
C VAL A 233 -5.55 14.50 -1.89
N GLU A 234 -5.01 15.01 -0.78
CA GLU A 234 -5.63 16.06 0.03
C GLU A 234 -5.39 17.46 -0.53
N LYS A 235 -4.18 17.75 -1.01
CA LYS A 235 -3.74 19.10 -1.36
C LYS A 235 -3.70 19.40 -2.85
N HIS A 236 -3.61 18.37 -3.69
CA HIS A 236 -3.30 18.54 -5.11
C HIS A 236 -4.19 17.66 -5.97
N GLU A 237 -5.14 18.29 -6.67
CA GLU A 237 -5.90 17.62 -7.73
C GLU A 237 -5.08 17.51 -9.02
N GLU A 238 -4.32 18.56 -9.35
CA GLU A 238 -3.41 18.63 -10.48
C GLU A 238 -1.95 18.77 -10.03
N PRO A 239 -0.98 18.19 -10.77
CA PRO A 239 -1.17 17.29 -11.92
C PRO A 239 -1.83 15.97 -11.49
N LYS A 240 -2.47 15.25 -12.42
CA LYS A 240 -3.03 13.91 -12.12
C LYS A 240 -1.98 12.85 -11.72
N HIS A 241 -0.75 12.97 -12.22
CA HIS A 241 0.39 12.07 -11.97
C HIS A 241 1.59 12.82 -11.39
N PRO A 242 2.57 12.15 -10.71
CA PRO A 242 2.61 10.74 -10.33
C PRO A 242 1.59 10.37 -9.26
N LYS A 243 0.94 9.20 -9.37
CA LYS A 243 0.05 8.63 -8.34
C LYS A 243 0.24 7.12 -8.27
N GLY A 244 -0.37 6.44 -7.30
CA GLY A 244 -0.34 4.98 -7.21
C GLY A 244 1.08 4.43 -7.09
N PHE A 245 1.37 3.34 -7.80
CA PHE A 245 2.69 2.69 -7.76
C PHE A 245 3.86 3.57 -8.23
N PRO A 246 3.78 4.39 -9.30
CA PRO A 246 4.84 5.35 -9.61
C PRO A 246 5.22 6.28 -8.46
N LEU A 247 4.24 6.82 -7.72
CA LEU A 247 4.53 7.65 -6.56
C LEU A 247 5.19 6.83 -5.44
N GLU A 248 4.70 5.62 -5.16
CA GLU A 248 5.30 4.70 -4.19
C GLU A 248 6.74 4.32 -4.57
N ARG A 249 7.03 4.08 -5.85
CA ARG A 249 8.37 3.76 -6.35
C ARG A 249 9.34 4.93 -6.16
N LEU A 250 8.90 6.17 -6.42
CA LEU A 250 9.68 7.38 -6.16
C LEU A 250 9.96 7.58 -4.67
N ILE A 251 8.93 7.41 -3.82
CA ILE A 251 9.09 7.44 -2.36
C ILE A 251 10.07 6.35 -1.91
N GLY A 252 10.00 5.16 -2.50
CA GLY A 252 10.92 4.06 -2.24
C GLY A 252 12.38 4.37 -2.58
N GLU A 253 12.61 5.11 -3.65
CA GLU A 253 13.94 5.58 -4.06
C GLU A 253 14.51 6.61 -3.08
N CYS A 254 13.66 7.49 -2.55
CA CYS A 254 14.09 8.68 -1.80
C CYS A 254 13.99 8.55 -0.28
N CYS A 255 13.17 7.64 0.24
CA CYS A 255 13.08 7.40 1.67
C CYS A 255 14.37 6.75 2.15
N PRO A 256 15.10 7.32 3.12
CA PRO A 256 16.28 6.66 3.67
C PRO A 256 15.89 5.42 4.48
N ASP A 257 16.86 4.52 4.67
CA ASP A 257 16.78 3.48 5.68
C ASP A 257 16.98 4.10 7.08
N ASP A 258 16.73 3.32 8.13
CA ASP A 258 16.98 3.64 9.55
C ASP A 258 16.32 4.93 10.06
N ILE A 259 15.15 5.29 9.52
CA ILE A 259 14.31 6.36 10.09
C ILE A 259 13.68 5.91 11.42
N GLU A 260 13.56 6.83 12.36
CA GLU A 260 13.04 6.57 13.71
C GLU A 260 11.56 6.97 13.88
N SER A 261 11.00 7.65 12.87
CA SER A 261 9.59 8.03 12.88
C SER A 261 9.03 8.30 11.49
N VAL A 262 7.70 8.28 11.38
CA VAL A 262 6.99 8.66 10.14
C VAL A 262 7.21 10.13 9.80
N ALA A 263 7.24 11.01 10.79
CA ALA A 263 7.49 12.44 10.60
C ALA A 263 8.86 12.66 9.93
N GLU A 264 9.91 12.06 10.50
CA GLU A 264 11.26 12.11 9.95
C GLU A 264 11.32 11.51 8.54
N GLY A 265 10.69 10.35 8.33
CA GLY A 265 10.63 9.70 7.03
C GLY A 265 9.98 10.56 5.96
N VAL A 266 8.88 11.25 6.28
CA VAL A 266 8.24 12.21 5.35
C VAL A 266 9.19 13.34 5.01
N VAL A 267 9.78 14.00 6.01
CA VAL A 267 10.72 15.13 5.79
C VAL A 267 11.87 14.70 4.90
N LYS A 268 12.61 13.66 5.30
CA LYS A 268 13.80 13.21 4.58
C LYS A 268 13.47 12.73 3.17
N THR A 269 12.32 12.07 2.97
CA THR A 269 11.87 11.65 1.63
C THR A 269 11.61 12.85 0.73
N LEU A 270 10.83 13.84 1.19
CA LEU A 270 10.50 15.01 0.37
C LEU A 270 11.77 15.82 0.03
N GLU A 271 12.65 16.05 1.02
CA GLU A 271 13.94 16.72 0.81
C GLU A 271 14.85 15.96 -0.16
N LYS A 272 14.86 14.63 -0.08
CA LYS A 272 15.62 13.78 -1.01
C LYS A 272 15.07 13.87 -2.43
N ILE A 273 13.74 13.88 -2.62
CA ILE A 273 13.15 14.12 -3.95
C ILE A 273 13.59 15.49 -4.50
N VAL A 274 13.55 16.54 -3.69
CA VAL A 274 13.96 17.90 -4.10
C VAL A 274 15.43 17.91 -4.52
N SER A 275 16.32 17.40 -3.67
CA SER A 275 17.76 17.44 -3.90
C SER A 275 18.18 16.55 -5.08
N GLU A 276 17.65 15.34 -5.17
CA GLU A 276 18.00 14.35 -6.21
C GLU A 276 17.56 14.81 -7.61
N TYR A 277 16.35 15.35 -7.76
CA TYR A 277 15.78 15.65 -9.07
C TYR A 277 15.86 17.13 -9.47
N LYS A 278 16.57 17.97 -8.71
CA LYS A 278 16.74 19.40 -9.01
C LYS A 278 17.28 19.66 -10.42
N LEU A 279 18.39 19.00 -10.77
CA LEU A 279 19.00 19.16 -12.09
C LEU A 279 18.11 18.56 -13.19
N THR A 280 17.53 17.39 -12.92
CA THR A 280 16.58 16.72 -13.83
C THR A 280 15.44 17.65 -14.24
N VAL A 281 14.81 18.34 -13.28
CA VAL A 281 13.74 19.29 -13.58
C VAL A 281 14.26 20.54 -14.28
N LEU A 282 15.43 21.05 -13.87
CA LEU A 282 16.04 22.26 -14.47
C LEU A 282 16.29 22.10 -15.97
N VAL A 283 16.70 20.91 -16.42
CA VAL A 283 16.95 20.61 -17.85
C VAL A 283 15.72 20.10 -18.59
N GLY A 284 14.52 20.19 -18.00
CA GLY A 284 13.28 19.74 -18.64
C GLY A 284 13.15 18.21 -18.73
N GLY A 285 13.67 17.49 -17.72
CA GLY A 285 13.59 16.04 -17.60
C GLY A 285 12.62 15.57 -16.52
N LYS A 286 12.51 14.24 -16.41
CA LYS A 286 11.79 13.52 -15.35
C LYS A 286 12.61 12.29 -14.91
N PRO A 287 12.33 11.70 -13.74
CA PRO A 287 12.95 10.46 -13.32
C PRO A 287 12.73 9.35 -14.35
N THR A 288 13.72 8.47 -14.46
CA THR A 288 13.59 7.15 -15.07
C THR A 288 13.76 6.16 -13.94
N LEU A 289 12.68 5.47 -13.54
CA LEU A 289 12.68 4.58 -12.39
C LEU A 289 12.34 3.16 -12.84
N PRO A 290 13.31 2.24 -12.86
CA PRO A 290 13.07 0.85 -13.15
C PRO A 290 12.10 0.20 -12.16
N ASP A 291 11.23 -0.67 -12.66
CA ASP A 291 10.35 -1.51 -11.85
C ASP A 291 11.16 -2.55 -11.06
N TYR A 292 10.65 -2.93 -9.90
CA TYR A 292 11.29 -3.95 -9.08
C TYR A 292 11.20 -5.30 -9.80
N GLY A 293 12.35 -5.93 -10.04
CA GLY A 293 12.43 -7.23 -10.73
C GLY A 293 12.27 -7.18 -12.25
N VAL A 294 11.93 -6.02 -12.84
CA VAL A 294 11.88 -5.83 -14.31
C VAL A 294 12.61 -4.53 -14.68
N PRO A 295 13.96 -4.51 -14.65
CA PRO A 295 14.73 -3.27 -14.78
C PRO A 295 14.60 -2.57 -16.14
N THR A 296 14.10 -3.27 -17.16
CA THR A 296 13.80 -2.69 -18.49
C THR A 296 12.49 -1.90 -18.52
N HIS A 297 11.64 -2.00 -17.49
CA HIS A 297 10.37 -1.30 -17.39
C HIS A 297 10.53 -0.01 -16.58
N ASP A 298 10.49 1.15 -17.25
CA ASP A 298 10.44 2.44 -16.56
C ASP A 298 9.01 2.73 -16.06
N VAL A 299 8.83 2.69 -14.73
CA VAL A 299 7.55 2.98 -14.06
C VAL A 299 7.12 4.44 -14.30
N PHE A 300 8.05 5.33 -14.61
CA PHE A 300 7.77 6.73 -14.92
C PHE A 300 7.50 6.98 -16.40
N LYS A 301 7.55 5.96 -17.27
CA LYS A 301 7.51 6.13 -18.74
C LYS A 301 6.28 6.93 -19.22
N ARG A 302 5.12 6.73 -18.58
CA ARG A 302 3.85 7.36 -18.95
C ARG A 302 3.60 8.72 -18.29
N ILE A 303 4.50 9.19 -17.42
CA ILE A 303 4.37 10.49 -16.74
C ILE A 303 4.96 11.56 -17.65
N ALA A 304 4.19 12.60 -17.94
CA ALA A 304 4.68 13.75 -18.70
C ALA A 304 5.74 14.52 -17.90
N VAL A 305 6.71 15.11 -18.60
CA VAL A 305 7.74 15.96 -17.97
C VAL A 305 7.10 17.12 -17.21
N ASP A 306 6.13 17.81 -17.82
CA ASP A 306 5.46 18.95 -17.19
C ASP A 306 4.67 18.56 -15.94
N ASP A 307 4.05 17.37 -15.94
CA ASP A 307 3.40 16.82 -14.75
C ASP A 307 4.41 16.55 -13.64
N PHE A 308 5.56 15.96 -13.97
CA PHE A 308 6.60 15.75 -12.96
C PHE A 308 7.14 17.07 -12.41
N LYS A 309 7.36 18.07 -13.26
CA LYS A 309 7.83 19.40 -12.84
C LYS A 309 6.85 20.06 -11.87
N LYS A 310 5.55 20.09 -12.18
CA LYS A 310 4.52 20.63 -11.28
C LYS A 310 4.48 19.88 -9.95
N PHE A 311 4.56 18.55 -9.99
CA PHE A 311 4.64 17.73 -8.78
C PHE A 311 5.92 18.03 -7.97
N TYR A 312 7.06 18.21 -8.63
CA TYR A 312 8.32 18.55 -7.97
C TYR A 312 8.23 19.89 -7.25
N ASP A 313 7.63 20.92 -7.88
CA ASP A 313 7.43 22.23 -7.25
C ASP A 313 6.54 22.10 -5.99
N GLN A 314 5.48 21.29 -6.03
CA GLN A 314 4.66 20.98 -4.85
C GLN A 314 5.45 20.25 -3.75
N VAL A 315 6.31 19.30 -4.13
CA VAL A 315 7.19 18.59 -3.18
C VAL A 315 8.21 19.55 -2.55
N LYS A 316 8.72 20.53 -3.30
CA LYS A 316 9.64 21.54 -2.78
C LYS A 316 9.01 22.38 -1.68
N ASP A 317 7.78 22.86 -1.90
CA ASP A 317 7.04 23.61 -0.89
C ASP A 317 6.68 22.73 0.32
N GLY A 318 6.23 21.50 0.05
CA GLY A 318 5.92 20.51 1.08
C GLY A 318 7.14 20.12 1.94
N ALA A 319 8.33 19.99 1.35
CA ALA A 319 9.57 19.68 2.05
C ALA A 319 9.94 20.80 3.04
N ALA A 320 9.86 22.06 2.60
CA ALA A 320 10.12 23.21 3.46
C ALA A 320 9.14 23.29 4.64
N LEU A 321 7.85 23.04 4.38
CA LEU A 321 6.82 23.02 5.42
C LEU A 321 7.05 21.85 6.41
N ALA A 322 7.31 20.64 5.91
CA ALA A 322 7.56 19.46 6.73
C ALA A 322 8.79 19.63 7.62
N ARG A 323 9.89 20.20 7.10
CA ARG A 323 11.10 20.50 7.87
C ARG A 323 10.83 21.46 9.02
N ARG A 324 10.12 22.56 8.76
CA ARG A 324 9.71 23.51 9.82
C ARG A 324 8.83 22.83 10.88
N ALA A 325 7.88 22.01 10.45
CA ALA A 325 7.00 21.28 11.36
C ALA A 325 7.79 20.31 12.24
N TYR A 326 8.77 19.62 11.68
CA TYR A 326 9.60 18.64 12.38
C TYR A 326 10.59 19.27 13.38
N ASP A 327 11.20 20.40 13.01
CA ASP A 327 12.20 21.09 13.85
C ASP A 327 11.55 21.93 14.98
N SER A 328 10.27 22.28 14.85
CA SER A 328 9.54 23.08 15.84
C SER A 328 9.49 22.39 17.21
N GLN A 329 9.96 23.10 18.24
CA GLN A 329 9.90 22.66 19.64
C GLN A 329 8.56 22.99 20.31
N ASP A 330 7.76 23.89 19.73
CA ASP A 330 6.38 24.14 20.17
C ASP A 330 5.47 23.08 19.54
N ARG A 331 4.83 22.26 20.38
CA ARG A 331 3.86 21.22 19.98
C ARG A 331 2.71 21.79 19.15
N THR A 332 2.21 22.96 19.51
CA THR A 332 1.07 23.62 18.86
C THR A 332 1.45 24.13 17.48
N GLU A 333 2.60 24.81 17.38
CA GLU A 333 3.15 25.24 16.10
C GLU A 333 3.43 24.04 15.19
N SER A 334 4.16 23.04 15.69
CA SER A 334 4.47 21.81 14.97
C SER A 334 3.20 21.13 14.45
N GLY A 335 2.19 20.96 15.31
CA GLY A 335 0.93 20.33 14.95
C GLY A 335 0.13 21.14 13.92
N ASN A 336 0.14 22.48 14.00
CA ASN A 336 -0.48 23.34 13.00
C ASN A 336 0.21 23.22 11.64
N LEU A 337 1.54 23.18 11.59
CA LEU A 337 2.30 23.03 10.35
C LEU A 337 2.11 21.64 9.71
N TRP A 338 2.09 20.57 10.52
CA TRP A 338 1.76 19.23 10.02
C TRP A 338 0.32 19.15 9.50
N ARG A 339 -0.61 19.83 10.16
CA ARG A 339 -2.00 19.92 9.70
C ARG A 339 -2.15 20.80 8.45
N GLU A 340 -1.35 21.83 8.31
CA GLU A 340 -1.25 22.60 7.08
C GLU A 340 -0.79 21.71 5.93
N LEU A 341 0.20 20.83 6.15
CA LEU A 341 0.66 19.87 5.15
C LEU A 341 -0.39 18.79 4.85
N PHE A 342 -0.85 18.05 5.85
CA PHE A 342 -1.67 16.84 5.66
C PHE A 342 -3.19 17.08 5.60
N GLY A 343 -3.64 18.31 5.85
CA GLY A 343 -5.05 18.68 5.88
C GLY A 343 -5.76 18.22 7.15
N SER A 344 -7.09 18.22 7.10
CA SER A 344 -7.93 18.14 8.31
C SER A 344 -7.92 16.80 9.04
N LYS A 345 -7.34 15.75 8.44
CA LYS A 345 -7.15 14.45 9.09
C LYS A 345 -5.97 14.43 10.05
N PHE A 346 -5.03 15.36 9.94
CA PHE A 346 -4.06 15.54 11.01
C PHE A 346 -4.76 16.26 12.17
N PRO A 347 -4.64 15.77 13.42
CA PRO A 347 -5.36 16.32 14.57
C PRO A 347 -5.15 17.84 14.72
N LYS A 348 -6.22 18.56 15.10
CA LYS A 348 -6.10 19.96 15.52
C LYS A 348 -5.31 19.98 16.83
N PRO A 349 -4.28 20.82 16.97
CA PRO A 349 -3.64 21.03 18.26
C PRO A 349 -4.67 21.48 19.31
N PRO A 350 -4.48 21.15 20.59
CA PRO A 350 -5.33 21.67 21.66
C PRO A 350 -5.35 23.18 21.58
N GLU A 351 -6.52 23.79 21.81
CA GLU A 351 -6.60 25.23 21.93
C GLU A 351 -5.80 25.62 23.17
N ASN A 352 -4.64 26.25 22.96
CA ASN A 352 -4.00 26.97 24.04
C ASN A 352 -5.00 28.06 24.44
N GLY A 353 -5.67 27.87 25.58
CA GLY A 353 -6.25 28.98 26.32
C GLY A 353 -5.13 30.02 26.46
N GLY A 354 -5.30 31.16 25.80
CA GLY A 354 -4.25 32.15 25.61
C GLY A 354 -3.53 32.47 26.92
N GLY A 355 -2.20 32.53 26.86
CA GLY A 355 -1.44 33.08 27.96
C GLY A 355 -1.80 34.54 28.16
N SER A 356 -2.48 34.85 29.26
CA SER A 356 -2.31 36.12 29.96
C SER A 356 -2.45 35.85 31.46
N SER A 357 -1.34 36.05 32.18
CA SER A 357 -1.26 36.54 33.57
C SER A 357 -2.45 36.23 34.51
N GLY A 358 -2.30 35.29 35.44
CA GLY A 358 -3.23 35.19 36.57
C GLY A 358 -3.15 33.91 37.40
N SER A 359 -2.44 33.99 38.53
CA SER A 359 -2.66 33.26 39.80
C SER A 359 -2.97 31.75 39.80
N GLY A 360 -2.02 31.00 40.37
CA GLY A 360 -2.14 29.69 41.03
C GLY A 360 -3.46 28.92 40.97
N ARG A 361 -3.43 27.73 40.35
CA ARG A 361 -4.35 26.67 40.73
C ARG A 361 -3.98 26.19 42.13
N GLY A 362 -4.74 26.70 43.09
CA GLY A 362 -4.68 26.29 44.48
C GLY A 362 -4.91 24.79 44.62
N TYR A 363 -3.97 24.15 45.28
CA TYR A 363 -4.29 23.12 46.26
C TYR A 363 -5.46 23.64 47.10
N THR A 364 -6.59 22.95 47.10
CA THR A 364 -7.69 23.24 48.04
C THR A 364 -7.46 22.37 49.27
N PRO A 365 -7.06 22.93 50.42
CA PRO A 365 -6.92 22.14 51.64
C PRO A 365 -8.30 21.63 52.08
N PRO A 366 -8.40 20.42 52.65
CA PRO A 366 -9.66 19.94 53.20
C PRO A 366 -10.15 20.87 54.31
N THR A 367 -11.44 21.23 54.29
CA THR A 367 -12.06 22.10 55.29
C THR A 367 -12.45 21.37 56.59
N GLY A 368 -12.04 20.11 56.78
CA GLY A 368 -12.28 19.36 58.00
C GLY A 368 -11.73 17.93 57.98
N PRO A 369 -11.59 17.28 59.15
CA PRO A 369 -11.13 15.89 59.25
C PRO A 369 -12.15 14.92 58.63
N ALA A 370 -11.66 13.90 57.94
CA ALA A 370 -12.49 12.86 57.36
C ALA A 370 -13.22 12.06 58.45
N THR A 371 -14.54 11.90 58.31
CA THR A 371 -15.37 11.10 59.22
C THR A 371 -15.49 9.68 58.64
N PRO A 372 -14.97 8.64 59.30
CA PRO A 372 -15.14 7.26 58.84
C PRO A 372 -16.61 6.86 58.97
N GLY A 373 -17.24 6.46 57.87
CA GLY A 373 -18.61 5.95 57.89
C GLY A 373 -18.69 4.65 58.68
N SER A 374 -19.63 4.57 59.64
CA SER A 374 -19.91 3.35 60.41
C SER A 374 -20.69 2.34 59.56
N GLY A 375 -20.06 1.82 58.51
CA GLY A 375 -20.53 0.61 57.85
C GLY A 375 -20.06 -0.59 58.67
N ARG A 376 -20.97 -1.22 59.41
CA ARG A 376 -20.72 -2.55 59.98
C ARG A 376 -20.44 -3.51 58.82
N PHE A 377 -19.24 -4.07 58.79
CA PHE A 377 -19.00 -5.31 58.08
C PHE A 377 -19.86 -6.39 58.75
N ALA A 378 -20.81 -6.94 58.00
CA ALA A 378 -21.52 -8.16 58.31
C ALA A 378 -21.24 -9.15 57.18
#